data_AF-A0A6L9U556-F1
#
_entry.id   AF-A0A6L9U556-F1
#
_cell.length_a   1.000
_cell.length_b   1.000
_cell.length_c   1.000
_cell.angle_alpha   90.00
_cell.angle_beta   90.00
_cell.angle_gamma   90.00
#
_symmetry.space_group_name_H-M   'P 1'
#
loop_
_entity.id
_entity.type
_entity.pdbx_description
1 polymer ?
#
loop_
_entity_poly.entity_id
_entity_poly.type
_entity_poly.pdbx_seq_one_letter_code
_entity_poly.pdbx_strand_id
1 'polypeptide(L)'
;MITVYLDNNVWDYLFANDIDLSLELPEPEFSICITREGEIEILTMPDEKRDFTNRTIVERNISVDTYFGFAEANFGIGDQRVAGFNQGRFASPEEIEFSDDQKSRIRLTNRPRQRLLKNEGDVALAARSMRWVVLTNEGPLKSGPLKTARERGGKVVFLSELLGSSRSWADYIKSAVFKNN
;
A
#
# COMPACT_ATOMS: atom_id res chain seq x y z
N MET A 1 -3.01 -4.65 -17.71
CA MET A 1 -3.56 -4.13 -16.44
C MET A 1 -2.42 -3.85 -15.49
N ILE A 2 -2.36 -2.65 -14.94
CA ILE A 2 -1.35 -2.23 -13.95
C ILE A 2 -1.97 -2.35 -12.56
N THR A 3 -1.27 -2.99 -11.62
CA THR A 3 -1.71 -3.03 -10.22
C THR A 3 -1.11 -1.87 -9.44
N VAL A 4 -1.97 -1.14 -8.74
CA VAL A 4 -1.63 0.01 -7.90
C VAL A 4 -2.03 -0.29 -6.47
N TYR A 5 -1.06 -0.28 -5.57
CA TYR A 5 -1.25 -0.39 -4.14
C TYR A 5 -1.44 1.00 -3.55
N LEU A 6 -2.49 1.19 -2.77
CA LEU A 6 -2.71 2.43 -2.05
C LEU A 6 -2.06 2.35 -0.67
N ASP A 7 -1.21 3.32 -0.37
CA ASP A 7 -0.77 3.62 0.99
C ASP A 7 -1.94 4.20 1.80
N ASN A 8 -1.95 3.95 3.10
CA ASN A 8 -3.00 4.38 4.00
C ASN A 8 -3.19 5.91 4.04
N ASN A 9 -2.10 6.67 3.91
CA ASN A 9 -2.16 8.14 3.85
C ASN A 9 -2.76 8.69 2.54
N VAL A 10 -2.97 7.85 1.52
CA VAL A 10 -3.64 8.27 0.28
C VAL A 10 -5.12 8.51 0.55
N TRP A 11 -5.74 7.74 1.46
CA TRP A 11 -7.14 7.92 1.85
C TRP A 11 -7.41 9.32 2.38
N ASP A 12 -6.47 9.89 3.15
CA ASP A 12 -6.58 11.27 3.63
C ASP A 12 -6.64 12.27 2.46
N TYR A 13 -5.85 12.05 1.41
CA TYR A 13 -5.84 12.91 0.24
C TYR A 13 -7.12 12.78 -0.58
N LEU A 14 -7.56 11.54 -0.83
CA LEU A 14 -8.78 11.26 -1.60
C LEU A 14 -10.00 11.87 -0.91
N PHE A 15 -10.10 11.69 0.41
CA PHE A 15 -11.19 12.26 1.21
C PHE A 15 -11.17 13.78 1.21
N ALA A 16 -10.01 14.40 1.41
CA ALA A 16 -9.90 15.86 1.52
C ALA A 16 -10.14 16.60 0.19
N ASN A 17 -9.91 15.94 -0.95
CA ASN A 17 -9.97 16.56 -2.27
C ASN A 17 -11.09 16.00 -3.16
N ASP A 18 -11.96 15.13 -2.62
CA ASP A 18 -13.08 14.50 -3.32
C ASP A 18 -12.67 13.84 -4.66
N ILE A 19 -11.58 13.06 -4.61
CA ILE A 19 -11.00 12.43 -5.82
C ILE A 19 -11.75 11.13 -6.15
N ASP A 20 -12.27 11.05 -7.37
CA ASP A 20 -12.84 9.82 -7.92
C ASP A 20 -11.77 8.94 -8.58
N LEU A 21 -11.43 7.83 -7.92
CA LEU A 21 -10.47 6.84 -8.43
C LEU A 21 -10.92 6.19 -9.75
N SER A 22 -12.20 6.23 -10.11
CA SER A 22 -12.71 5.69 -11.38
C SER A 22 -12.27 6.54 -12.57
N LEU A 23 -12.12 7.84 -12.36
CA LEU A 23 -11.64 8.79 -13.37
C LEU A 23 -10.11 8.77 -13.44
N GLU A 24 -9.44 8.79 -12.29
CA GLU A 24 -7.98 8.86 -12.22
C GLU A 24 -7.30 7.52 -12.56
N LEU A 25 -7.90 6.40 -12.15
CA LEU A 25 -7.39 5.02 -12.33
C LEU A 25 -8.50 4.09 -12.85
N PRO A 26 -8.86 4.17 -14.15
CA PRO A 26 -9.97 3.42 -14.72
C PRO A 26 -9.74 1.89 -14.72
N GLU A 27 -10.77 1.11 -14.37
CA GLU A 27 -10.68 -0.36 -14.16
C GLU A 27 -10.14 -1.17 -15.35
N PRO A 28 -10.46 -0.84 -16.63
CA PRO A 28 -9.92 -1.61 -17.75
C PRO A 28 -8.39 -1.59 -17.81
N GLU A 29 -7.78 -0.59 -17.20
CA GLU A 29 -6.33 -0.36 -17.24
C GLU A 29 -5.66 -0.64 -15.91
N PHE A 30 -6.37 -0.42 -14.79
CA PHE A 30 -5.84 -0.46 -13.44
C PHE A 30 -6.63 -1.41 -12.53
N SER A 31 -5.89 -2.15 -11.72
CA SER A 31 -6.43 -2.87 -10.56
C SER A 31 -5.88 -2.19 -9.30
N ILE A 32 -6.74 -1.97 -8.32
CA ILE A 32 -6.37 -1.30 -7.07
C ILE A 32 -6.33 -2.34 -5.96
N CYS A 33 -5.26 -2.30 -5.17
CA CYS A 33 -5.03 -3.20 -4.05
C CYS A 33 -4.66 -2.41 -2.79
N ILE A 34 -4.85 -3.03 -1.64
CA ILE A 34 -4.26 -2.61 -0.37
C ILE A 34 -3.53 -3.77 0.30
N THR A 35 -2.58 -3.38 1.14
CA THR A 35 -2.08 -4.11 2.30
C THR A 35 -3.08 -4.95 3.07
N ARG A 36 -2.76 -6.18 3.52
CA ARG A 36 -3.38 -6.71 4.75
C ARG A 36 -3.13 -5.77 5.94
N GLU A 37 -1.93 -5.22 6.03
CA GLU A 37 -1.58 -4.18 6.99
C GLU A 37 -2.42 -2.92 6.77
N GLY A 38 -2.56 -2.47 5.53
CA GLY A 38 -3.43 -1.34 5.17
C GLY A 38 -4.89 -1.54 5.60
N GLU A 39 -5.44 -2.74 5.41
CA GLU A 39 -6.77 -3.11 5.90
C GLU A 39 -6.87 -3.01 7.43
N ILE A 40 -5.86 -3.49 8.16
CA ILE A 40 -5.81 -3.37 9.63
C ILE A 40 -5.75 -1.89 10.06
N GLU A 41 -5.03 -1.04 9.34
CA GLU A 41 -4.96 0.40 9.63
C GLU A 41 -6.30 1.10 9.41
N ILE A 42 -7.04 0.74 8.37
CA ILE A 42 -8.37 1.30 8.07
C ILE A 42 -9.32 1.12 9.26
N LEU A 43 -9.24 0.00 9.98
CA LEU A 43 -10.06 -0.26 11.17
C LEU A 43 -9.81 0.72 12.31
N THR A 44 -8.69 1.44 12.29
CA THR A 44 -8.32 2.44 13.31
C THR A 44 -8.56 3.88 12.87
N MET A 45 -9.05 4.11 11.64
CA MET A 45 -9.41 5.42 11.14
C MET A 45 -10.62 6.02 11.87
N PRO A 46 -10.74 7.36 11.93
CA PRO A 46 -11.96 8.05 12.31
C PRO A 46 -13.16 7.62 11.45
N ASP A 47 -14.36 7.62 12.03
CA ASP A 47 -15.57 7.04 11.43
C ASP A 47 -15.88 7.58 10.02
N GLU A 48 -15.92 8.91 9.85
CA GLU A 48 -16.23 9.54 8.55
C GLU A 48 -15.25 9.10 7.43
N LYS A 49 -13.95 9.02 7.76
CA LYS A 49 -12.93 8.58 6.81
C LYS A 49 -13.01 7.09 6.54
N ARG A 50 -13.26 6.29 7.58
CA ARG A 50 -13.42 4.84 7.47
C ARG A 50 -14.63 4.50 6.58
N ASP A 51 -15.73 5.23 6.73
CA ASP A 51 -16.94 5.05 5.92
C ASP A 51 -16.69 5.43 4.46
N PHE A 52 -16.02 6.55 4.20
CA PHE A 52 -15.55 6.91 2.85
C PHE A 52 -14.67 5.82 2.24
N THR A 53 -13.65 5.37 2.98
CA THR A 53 -12.71 4.35 2.51
C THR A 53 -13.41 3.02 2.22
N ASN A 54 -14.29 2.55 3.11
CA ASN A 54 -15.04 1.31 2.92
C ASN A 54 -15.97 1.38 1.72
N ARG A 55 -16.67 2.51 1.54
CA ARG A 55 -17.52 2.73 0.36
C ARG A 55 -16.69 2.67 -0.93
N THR A 56 -15.57 3.40 -0.97
CA THR A 56 -14.66 3.40 -2.12
C THR A 56 -14.07 2.01 -2.40
N ILE A 57 -13.74 1.23 -1.37
CA ILE A 57 -13.27 -0.16 -1.51
C ILE A 57 -14.32 -1.02 -2.22
N VAL A 58 -15.58 -0.92 -1.82
CA VAL A 58 -16.68 -1.68 -2.43
C VAL A 58 -16.95 -1.21 -3.86
N GLU A 59 -17.08 0.11 -4.07
CA GLU A 59 -17.42 0.70 -5.36
C GLU A 59 -16.33 0.47 -6.42
N ARG A 60 -15.05 0.50 -6.03
CA ARG A 60 -13.90 0.29 -6.92
C ARG A 60 -13.39 -1.15 -6.92
N ASN A 61 -14.07 -2.07 -6.23
CA ASN A 61 -13.67 -3.47 -6.07
C ASN A 61 -12.19 -3.62 -5.65
N ILE A 62 -11.77 -2.83 -4.66
CA ILE A 62 -10.38 -2.81 -4.18
C ILE A 62 -10.12 -4.09 -3.41
N SER A 63 -9.12 -4.84 -3.88
CA SER A 63 -8.76 -6.12 -3.28
C SER A 63 -7.73 -5.95 -2.16
N VAL A 64 -7.83 -6.80 -1.14
CA VAL A 64 -6.77 -6.93 -0.13
C VAL A 64 -5.78 -7.98 -0.60
N ASP A 65 -4.54 -7.57 -0.85
CA ASP A 65 -3.45 -8.51 -1.14
C ASP A 65 -2.80 -8.96 0.16
N THR A 66 -2.75 -10.28 0.34
CA THR A 66 -2.17 -10.90 1.54
C THR A 66 -1.21 -12.01 1.10
N TYR A 67 -0.15 -12.22 1.88
CA TYR A 67 0.72 -13.36 1.66
C TYR A 67 0.10 -14.66 2.18
N PHE A 68 0.41 -15.76 1.48
CA PHE A 68 0.28 -17.08 2.06
C PHE A 68 1.29 -17.23 3.22
N GLY A 69 0.86 -17.84 4.31
CA GLY A 69 1.73 -18.09 5.46
C GLY A 69 0.99 -18.76 6.61
N PHE A 70 1.70 -18.97 7.71
CA PHE A 70 1.15 -19.58 8.91
C PHE A 70 0.87 -18.52 9.98
N ALA A 71 -0.25 -18.67 10.69
CA ALA A 71 -0.62 -17.74 11.74
C ALA A 71 0.44 -17.68 12.83
N GLU A 72 0.72 -16.48 13.32
CA GLU A 72 1.61 -16.27 14.45
C GLU A 72 0.79 -16.23 15.75
N ALA A 73 1.26 -16.96 16.77
CA ALA A 73 0.57 -17.09 18.05
C ALA A 73 0.40 -15.76 18.80
N ASN A 74 1.22 -14.76 18.47
CA ASN A 74 1.22 -13.46 19.13
C ASN A 74 0.15 -12.49 18.57
N PHE A 75 -0.54 -12.84 17.47
CA PHE A 75 -1.59 -12.02 16.88
C PHE A 75 -2.96 -12.68 17.01
N GLY A 76 -3.99 -11.87 17.26
CA GLY A 76 -5.38 -12.33 17.20
C GLY A 76 -5.76 -12.76 15.78
N ILE A 77 -6.85 -13.51 15.63
CA ILE A 77 -7.32 -14.00 14.32
C ILE A 77 -7.50 -12.85 13.31
N GLY A 78 -8.04 -11.71 13.77
CA GLY A 78 -8.23 -10.52 12.93
C GLY A 78 -6.97 -9.70 12.67
N ASP A 79 -5.85 -10.04 13.29
CA ASP A 79 -4.56 -9.33 13.21
C ASP A 79 -3.48 -10.15 12.50
N GLN A 80 -3.84 -11.28 11.90
CA GLN A 80 -2.89 -12.06 11.12
C GLN A 80 -2.52 -11.31 9.84
N ARG A 81 -1.21 -11.32 9.52
CA ARG A 81 -0.61 -10.63 8.36
C ARG A 81 -0.57 -11.54 7.12
N VAL A 82 -0.97 -12.79 7.31
CA VAL A 82 -1.00 -13.86 6.31
C VAL A 82 -2.38 -14.52 6.29
N ALA A 83 -2.76 -15.08 5.14
CA ALA A 83 -4.12 -15.57 4.90
C ALA A 83 -4.34 -17.07 5.17
N GLY A 84 -3.27 -17.87 5.30
CA GLY A 84 -3.37 -19.31 5.57
C GLY A 84 -3.58 -20.18 4.32
N PHE A 85 -3.97 -21.45 4.53
CA PHE A 85 -4.09 -22.45 3.45
C PHE A 85 -5.03 -22.03 2.32
N ASN A 86 -4.55 -22.19 1.08
CA ASN A 86 -5.25 -21.83 -0.16
C ASN A 86 -5.72 -20.37 -0.23
N GLN A 87 -5.12 -19.48 0.57
CA GLN A 87 -5.40 -18.06 0.54
C GLN A 87 -4.12 -17.24 0.47
N GLY A 88 -4.22 -16.06 -0.15
CA GLY A 88 -3.08 -15.19 -0.40
C GLY A 88 -2.14 -15.73 -1.47
N ARG A 89 -1.08 -14.97 -1.74
CA ARG A 89 -0.06 -15.32 -2.74
C ARG A 89 1.29 -15.55 -2.10
N PHE A 90 2.19 -16.21 -2.83
CA PHE A 90 3.59 -16.26 -2.42
C PHE A 90 4.27 -14.91 -2.65
N ALA A 91 5.14 -14.53 -1.72
CA ALA A 91 6.06 -13.42 -1.91
C ALA A 91 7.09 -13.79 -2.97
N SER A 92 7.44 -12.83 -3.82
CA SER A 92 8.57 -12.95 -4.74
C SER A 92 9.91 -12.86 -4.00
N PRO A 93 11.01 -13.38 -4.58
CA PRO A 93 12.33 -13.27 -3.97
C PRO A 93 12.73 -11.83 -3.62
N GLU A 94 12.40 -10.86 -4.48
CA GLU A 94 12.71 -9.44 -4.29
C GLU A 94 11.92 -8.84 -3.12
N GLU A 95 10.66 -9.25 -2.97
CA GLU A 95 9.85 -8.86 -1.82
C GLU A 95 10.41 -9.43 -0.51
N ILE A 96 10.81 -10.70 -0.50
CA ILE A 96 11.39 -11.36 0.67
C ILE A 96 12.71 -10.69 1.05
N GLU A 97 13.61 -10.49 0.09
CA GLU A 97 14.90 -9.83 0.30
C GLU A 97 14.71 -8.42 0.87
N PHE A 98 13.80 -7.64 0.29
CA PHE A 98 13.50 -6.31 0.77
C PHE A 98 12.94 -6.35 2.21
N SER A 99 11.94 -7.17 2.48
CA SER A 99 11.36 -7.31 3.82
C SER A 99 12.40 -7.73 4.86
N ASP A 100 13.26 -8.70 4.53
CA ASP A 100 14.31 -9.21 5.41
C ASP A 100 15.32 -8.13 5.79
N ASP A 101 15.78 -7.34 4.81
CA ASP A 101 16.69 -6.22 5.05
C ASP A 101 16.04 -5.10 5.89
N GLN A 102 14.73 -4.90 5.75
CA GLN A 102 13.99 -3.88 6.52
C GLN A 102 13.50 -4.37 7.89
N LYS A 103 13.68 -5.64 8.28
CA LYS A 103 13.21 -6.20 9.57
C LYS A 103 13.60 -5.36 10.77
N SER A 104 14.83 -4.82 10.80
CA SER A 104 15.34 -4.00 11.91
C SER A 104 14.61 -2.66 12.10
N ARG A 105 13.84 -2.22 11.08
CA ARG A 105 12.99 -1.03 11.14
C ARG A 105 11.64 -1.29 11.77
N ILE A 106 11.18 -2.55 11.81
CA ILE A 106 9.94 -2.94 12.46
C ILE A 106 10.19 -3.00 13.96
N ARG A 107 9.41 -2.23 14.73
CA ARG A 107 9.59 -2.12 16.19
C ARG A 107 8.26 -2.16 16.90
N LEU A 108 8.27 -2.52 18.18
CA LEU A 108 7.10 -2.37 19.03
C LEU A 108 6.61 -0.92 18.99
N THR A 109 5.30 -0.76 18.88
CA THR A 109 4.66 0.55 19.01
C THR A 109 4.36 0.83 20.48
N ASN A 110 4.56 2.07 20.91
CA ASN A 110 4.15 2.53 22.25
C ASN A 110 2.68 3.00 22.27
N ARG A 111 1.95 2.83 21.16
CA ARG A 111 0.57 3.30 21.02
C ARG A 111 -0.40 2.13 21.25
N PRO A 112 -1.11 2.08 22.39
CA PRO A 112 -1.93 0.92 22.76
C PRO A 112 -3.13 0.67 21.83
N ARG A 113 -3.53 1.67 21.03
CA ARG A 113 -4.62 1.54 20.04
C ARG A 113 -4.14 1.09 18.65
N GLN A 114 -2.82 1.03 18.41
CA GLN A 114 -2.30 0.55 17.14
C GLN A 114 -2.20 -0.97 17.15
N ARG A 115 -2.81 -1.59 16.14
CA ARG A 115 -2.81 -3.05 15.91
C ARG A 115 -1.60 -3.52 15.09
N LEU A 116 -0.86 -2.58 14.50
CA LEU A 116 0.38 -2.83 13.78
C LEU A 116 1.60 -2.39 14.58
N LEU A 117 2.70 -3.08 14.34
CA LEU A 117 4.02 -2.67 14.77
C LEU A 117 4.46 -1.41 14.00
N LYS A 118 5.38 -0.65 14.59
CA LYS A 118 5.91 0.56 13.96
C LYS A 118 6.58 0.20 12.64
N ASN A 119 6.21 0.92 11.57
CA ASN A 119 6.69 0.75 10.19
C ASN A 119 6.30 -0.57 9.51
N GLU A 120 5.43 -1.39 10.12
CA GLU A 120 5.04 -2.68 9.54
C GLU A 120 4.30 -2.51 8.22
N GLY A 121 3.29 -1.64 8.17
CA GLY A 121 2.57 -1.29 6.94
C GLY A 121 3.47 -0.70 5.86
N ASP A 122 4.33 0.26 6.24
CA ASP A 122 5.30 0.87 5.31
C ASP A 122 6.24 -0.17 4.70
N VAL A 123 6.74 -1.13 5.49
CA VAL A 123 7.62 -2.20 5.00
C VAL A 123 6.85 -3.15 4.07
N ALA A 124 5.63 -3.52 4.42
CA ALA A 124 4.80 -4.40 3.59
C ALA A 124 4.49 -3.77 2.23
N LEU A 125 4.09 -2.49 2.21
CA LEU A 125 3.87 -1.72 0.97
C LEU A 125 5.17 -1.54 0.18
N ALA A 126 6.26 -1.15 0.83
CA ALA A 126 7.55 -0.97 0.18
C ALA A 126 8.05 -2.27 -0.48
N ALA A 127 7.81 -3.43 0.13
CA ALA A 127 8.07 -4.73 -0.49
C ALA A 127 7.22 -4.90 -1.77
N ARG A 128 5.90 -4.62 -1.73
CA ARG A 128 5.03 -4.67 -2.93
C ARG A 128 5.56 -3.83 -4.08
N SER A 129 6.18 -2.70 -3.77
CA SER A 129 6.70 -1.79 -4.79
C SER A 129 7.80 -2.41 -5.65
N MET A 130 8.46 -3.48 -5.19
CA MET A 130 9.46 -4.22 -6.00
C MET A 130 8.85 -4.76 -7.29
N ARG A 131 7.55 -5.05 -7.30
CA ARG A 131 6.86 -5.64 -8.44
C ARG A 131 5.73 -4.78 -9.00
N TRP A 132 4.95 -4.14 -8.14
CA TRP A 132 3.77 -3.34 -8.52
C TRP A 132 3.94 -1.88 -8.16
N VAL A 133 3.05 -1.03 -8.65
CA VAL A 133 3.08 0.40 -8.29
C VAL A 133 2.54 0.57 -6.88
N VAL A 134 3.22 1.37 -6.07
CA VAL A 134 2.69 1.87 -4.78
C VAL A 134 2.46 3.36 -4.92
N LEU A 135 1.24 3.81 -4.65
CA LEU A 135 0.87 5.21 -4.59
C LEU A 135 0.85 5.66 -3.13
N THR A 136 1.53 6.76 -2.83
CA THR A 136 1.66 7.29 -1.47
C THR A 136 1.56 8.81 -1.43
N ASN A 137 0.96 9.34 -0.36
CA ASN A 137 0.91 10.77 -0.04
C ASN A 137 2.09 11.22 0.84
N GLU A 138 3.08 10.36 1.10
CA GLU A 138 4.30 10.79 1.80
C GLU A 138 5.12 11.77 0.96
N GLY A 139 5.97 12.54 1.63
CA GLY A 139 6.96 13.37 0.92
C GLY A 139 8.10 12.49 0.38
N PRO A 140 8.58 12.73 -0.85
CA PRO A 140 9.63 11.91 -1.48
C PRO A 140 10.98 11.96 -0.73
N LEU A 141 11.20 12.99 0.09
CA LEU A 141 12.40 13.15 0.91
C LEU A 141 12.30 12.42 2.25
N LYS A 142 11.10 12.02 2.69
CA LYS A 142 10.85 11.37 3.98
C LYS A 142 11.63 10.06 4.05
N SER A 143 12.50 9.94 5.05
CA SER A 143 13.24 8.70 5.29
C SER A 143 12.30 7.61 5.78
N GLY A 144 12.34 6.44 5.13
CA GLY A 144 11.50 5.32 5.49
C GLY A 144 11.57 4.19 4.45
N PRO A 145 10.83 3.09 4.67
CA PRO A 145 10.84 1.94 3.78
C PRO A 145 10.48 2.29 2.33
N LEU A 146 9.48 3.14 2.09
CA LEU A 146 9.06 3.53 0.74
C LEU A 146 10.15 4.28 -0.04
N LYS A 147 10.88 5.18 0.63
CA LYS A 147 12.04 5.85 0.02
C LYS A 147 13.15 4.86 -0.33
N THR A 148 13.50 3.98 0.61
CA THR A 148 14.51 2.94 0.39
C THR A 148 14.10 2.00 -0.76
N ALA A 149 12.82 1.66 -0.87
CA ALA A 149 12.32 0.86 -1.98
C ALA A 149 12.49 1.57 -3.32
N ARG A 150 12.12 2.85 -3.41
CA ARG A 150 12.34 3.64 -4.64
C ARG A 150 13.81 3.73 -5.04
N GLU A 151 14.70 3.96 -4.07
CA GLU A 151 16.15 4.00 -4.30
C GLU A 151 16.70 2.66 -4.83
N ARG A 152 16.02 1.55 -4.54
CA ARG A 152 16.34 0.20 -5.04
C ARG A 152 15.59 -0.17 -6.33
N GLY A 153 14.95 0.79 -6.99
CA GLY A 153 14.21 0.55 -8.24
C GLY A 153 12.75 0.10 -8.05
N GLY A 154 12.24 0.10 -6.81
CA GLY A 154 10.83 -0.09 -6.52
C GLY A 154 9.95 1.00 -7.16
N LYS A 155 8.75 0.62 -7.60
CA LYS A 155 7.80 1.46 -8.33
C LYS A 155 6.95 2.28 -7.36
N VAL A 156 7.58 3.19 -6.64
CA VAL A 156 6.89 4.10 -5.69
C VAL A 156 6.57 5.42 -6.37
N VAL A 157 5.29 5.78 -6.36
CA VAL A 157 4.75 7.04 -6.89
C VAL A 157 4.31 7.90 -5.72
N PHE A 158 4.95 9.06 -5.57
CA PHE A 158 4.57 10.06 -4.59
C PHE A 158 3.56 11.03 -5.19
N LEU A 159 2.42 11.25 -4.52
CA LEU A 159 1.37 12.14 -5.00
C LEU A 159 1.88 13.55 -5.26
N SER A 160 2.80 14.07 -4.44
CA SER A 160 3.37 15.41 -4.66
C SER A 160 4.07 15.55 -6.03
N GLU A 161 4.74 14.49 -6.48
CA GLU A 161 5.44 14.49 -7.79
C GLU A 161 4.46 14.25 -8.94
N LEU A 162 3.47 13.38 -8.72
CA LEU A 162 2.39 13.14 -9.68
C LEU A 162 1.63 14.44 -9.96
N LEU A 163 1.16 15.11 -8.91
CA LEU A 163 0.38 16.35 -9.00
C LEU A 163 1.20 17.50 -9.60
N GLY A 164 2.53 17.51 -9.37
CA GLY A 164 3.45 18.48 -10.00
C GLY A 164 3.71 18.22 -11.49
N SER A 165 3.31 17.07 -12.05
CA SER A 165 3.70 16.65 -13.41
C SER A 165 2.81 17.19 -14.54
N SER A 166 1.68 17.84 -14.21
CA SER A 166 0.62 18.23 -15.17
C SER A 166 0.00 17.08 -15.98
N ARG A 167 0.28 15.81 -15.62
CA ARG A 167 -0.30 14.61 -16.26
C ARG A 167 -1.49 14.10 -15.45
N SER A 168 -2.37 13.35 -16.11
CA SER A 168 -3.35 12.51 -15.42
C SER A 168 -2.64 11.47 -14.54
N TRP A 169 -3.31 10.96 -13.51
CA TRP A 169 -2.73 9.91 -12.66
C TRP A 169 -2.39 8.67 -13.48
N ALA A 170 -3.31 8.25 -14.35
CA ALA A 170 -3.13 7.13 -15.26
C ALA A 170 -1.86 7.27 -16.12
N ASP A 171 -1.67 8.40 -16.79
CA ASP A 171 -0.52 8.59 -17.68
C ASP A 171 0.80 8.69 -16.92
N TYR A 172 0.77 9.33 -15.74
CA TYR A 172 1.94 9.40 -14.87
C TYR A 172 2.37 7.98 -14.45
N ILE A 173 1.43 7.19 -13.93
CA ILE A 173 1.70 5.81 -13.46
C ILE A 173 2.15 4.91 -14.61
N LYS A 174 1.50 4.96 -15.78
CA LYS A 174 1.94 4.21 -16.97
C LYS A 174 3.40 4.55 -17.30
N SER A 175 3.75 5.83 -17.31
CA SER A 175 5.12 6.25 -17.61
C SER A 175 6.15 5.80 -16.56
N ALA A 176 5.76 5.67 -15.29
CA ALA A 176 6.61 5.15 -14.23
C ALA A 176 6.86 3.65 -14.36
N VAL A 177 5.90 2.88 -14.88
CA VAL A 177 6.02 1.44 -15.11
C VAL A 177 6.90 1.13 -16.33
N PHE A 178 6.78 1.90 -17.41
CA PHE A 178 7.45 1.61 -18.68
C PHE A 178 8.85 2.24 -18.85
N LYS A 179 9.31 3.09 -17.92
CA LYS A 179 10.66 3.68 -17.95
C LYS A 179 11.78 2.74 -17.50
N ASN A 180 11.45 1.58 -16.90
CA ASN A 180 12.42 0.64 -16.33
C ASN A 180 12.61 -0.64 -17.17
N ASN A 181 12.21 -0.63 -18.45
CA ASN A 181 12.55 -1.66 -19.45
C ASN A 181 13.41 -1.03 -20.56
#